data_AF-A0A2V8MV20-F1
#
_entry.id   AF-A0A2V8MV20-F1
#
_cell.length_a   1.000
_cell.length_b   1.000
_cell.length_c   1.000
_cell.angle_alpha   90.00
_cell.angle_beta   90.00
_cell.angle_gamma   90.00
#
_symmetry.space_group_name_H-M   'P 1'
#
loop_
_entity.id
_entity.type
_entity.pdbx_description
1 polymer ?
#
loop_
_entity_poly.entity_id
_entity_poly.type
_entity_poly.pdbx_seq_one_letter_code
_entity_poly.pdbx_strand_id
1 'polypeptide(L)' 'RALDDKTGKVLWETHLGSPVSGFPISYAVAGKQYIAVTTGTSLVSSSALRLAPELKPGNAANVFVFALP' A
#
# COMPACT_ATOMS: atom_id res chain seq x y z
N ARG A 1 -4.34 -0.45 -3.04
CA ARG A 1 -5.60 -0.88 -3.70
C ARG A 1 -6.29 -1.90 -2.82
N ALA A 2 -7.62 -1.93 -2.81
CA ALA A 2 -8.45 -3.01 -2.30
C ALA A 2 -9.19 -3.66 -3.48
N LEU A 3 -9.17 -4.99 -3.54
CA LEU A 3 -9.73 -5.76 -4.64
C LEU A 3 -10.89 -6.62 -4.14
N ASP A 4 -11.87 -6.84 -5.00
CA ASP A 4 -12.87 -7.89 -4.83
C ASP A 4 -12.21 -9.28 -4.90
N ASP A 5 -12.53 -10.17 -3.96
CA ASP A 5 -11.84 -11.45 -3.79
C ASP A 5 -12.18 -12.48 -4.87
N LYS A 6 -13.33 -12.35 -5.54
CA LYS A 6 -13.77 -13.27 -6.60
C LYS A 6 -13.35 -12.81 -7.98
N THR A 7 -13.43 -11.50 -8.22
CA THR A 7 -13.30 -10.91 -9.56
C THR A 7 -11.98 -10.18 -9.76
N GLY A 8 -11.27 -9.82 -8.69
CA GLY A 8 -10.08 -8.97 -8.75
C GLY A 8 -10.39 -7.51 -9.11
N LYS A 9 -11.67 -7.12 -9.19
CA LYS A 9 -12.07 -5.74 -9.50
C LYS A 9 -11.56 -4.81 -8.40
N VAL A 10 -10.97 -3.68 -8.80
CA VAL A 10 -10.58 -2.63 -7.86
C VAL A 10 -11.84 -2.00 -7.26
N LEU A 11 -11.99 -2.11 -5.94
CA LEU A 11 -13.08 -1.49 -5.17
C LEU A 11 -12.66 -0.15 -4.58
N TRP A 12 -11.37 0.00 -4.27
CA TRP A 12 -10.81 1.23 -3.74
C TRP A 12 -9.31 1.36 -4.04
N GLU A 13 -8.84 2.59 -4.21
CA GLU A 13 -7.43 2.92 -4.41
C GLU A 13 -7.09 4.29 -3.82
N THR A 14 -5.86 4.42 -3.32
CA THR A 14 -5.26 5.71 -2.96
C THR A 14 -3.78 5.69 -3.30
N HIS A 15 -3.21 6.87 -3.53
CA HIS A 15 -1.81 7.06 -3.83
C HIS A 15 -1.04 7.43 -2.55
N LEU A 16 0.01 6.65 -2.21
CA LEU A 16 0.81 6.85 -0.98
C LEU A 16 2.14 7.59 -1.22
N GLY A 17 2.45 7.97 -2.46
CA GLY A 17 3.64 8.74 -2.81
C GLY A 17 4.97 7.95 -2.86
N SER A 18 5.06 6.80 -2.18
CA SER A 18 6.24 5.91 -2.17
C SER A 18 5.82 4.44 -2.38
N PRO A 19 6.73 3.55 -2.82
CA PRO A 19 6.40 2.14 -3.03
C PRO A 19 5.86 1.50 -1.76
N VAL A 20 4.81 0.68 -1.91
CA VAL A 20 4.33 -0.20 -0.83
C VAL A 20 5.28 -1.38 -0.76
N SER A 21 5.98 -1.50 0.37
CA SER A 21 7.08 -2.46 0.52
C SER A 21 6.90 -3.44 1.68
N GLY A 22 6.01 -3.15 2.63
CA GLY A 22 5.64 -4.09 3.68
C GLY A 22 4.30 -4.76 3.46
N PHE A 23 3.99 -5.71 4.34
CA PHE A 23 2.72 -6.44 4.32
C PHE A 23 1.61 -5.62 4.98
N PRO A 24 0.48 -5.38 4.29
CA PRO A 24 -0.70 -4.83 4.93
C PRO A 24 -1.19 -5.75 6.06
N ILE A 25 -1.62 -5.16 7.17
CA ILE A 25 -2.28 -5.88 8.26
C ILE A 25 -3.64 -5.28 8.57
N SER A 26 -4.54 -6.08 9.13
CA SER A 26 -5.80 -5.62 9.70
C SER A 26 -5.84 -5.89 11.20
N TYR A 27 -6.41 -4.96 11.97
CA TYR A 27 -6.62 -5.08 13.41
C TYR A 27 -7.84 -4.26 13.84
N ALA A 28 -8.28 -4.42 15.07
CA ALA A 28 -9.39 -3.66 15.63
C ALA A 28 -9.05 -3.09 17.01
N VAL A 29 -9.52 -1.88 17.30
CA VAL A 29 -9.41 -1.22 18.61
C VAL A 29 -10.78 -0.66 18.97
N ALA A 30 -11.30 -1.00 20.15
CA ALA A 30 -12.62 -0.57 20.61
C ALA A 30 -13.75 -0.77 19.57
N GLY A 31 -13.73 -1.89 18.86
CA GLY A 31 -14.72 -2.23 17.84
C GLY A 31 -14.53 -1.55 16.47
N LYS A 32 -13.58 -0.62 16.31
CA LYS A 32 -13.25 -0.01 15.02
C LYS A 32 -12.12 -0.78 14.34
N GLN A 33 -12.33 -1.18 13.08
CA GLN A 33 -11.34 -1.89 12.26
C GLN A 33 -10.41 -0.90 11.56
N TYR A 34 -9.14 -1.27 11.49
CA TYR A 34 -8.07 -0.51 10.85
C TYR A 34 -7.28 -1.40 9.89
N ILE A 35 -6.74 -0.78 8.85
CA ILE A 35 -5.76 -1.36 7.93
C ILE A 35 -4.48 -0.53 8.00
N ALA A 36 -3.36 -1.16 8.35
CA ALA A 36 -2.05 -0.51 8.36
C ALA A 36 -1.20 -0.99 7.18
N VAL A 37 -0.52 -0.06 6.52
CA VAL A 37 0.34 -0.30 5.35
C VAL A 37 1.62 0.50 5.50
N THR A 38 2.77 -0.12 5.21
CA THR A 38 4.06 0.57 5.22
C THR A 38 4.57 0.84 3.81
N THR A 39 5.14 2.02 3.62
CA THR A 39 5.85 2.39 2.38
C THR A 39 7.35 2.48 2.60
N GLY A 40 8.09 2.52 1.50
CA GLY A 40 9.54 2.69 1.48
C GLY A 40 10.18 1.85 0.38
N THR A 41 11.47 2.04 0.17
CA THR A 41 12.23 1.23 -0.80
C THR A 41 12.41 -0.21 -0.30
N SER A 42 12.26 -1.18 -1.20
CA SER A 42 12.63 -2.58 -0.98
C SER A 42 13.43 -3.13 -2.17
N LEU A 43 13.99 -4.33 -2.01
CA LEU A 43 14.65 -5.03 -3.12
C LEU A 43 13.68 -5.19 -4.32
N VAL A 44 12.43 -5.57 -4.05
CA VAL A 44 11.39 -5.77 -5.06
C VAL A 44 11.01 -4.45 -5.74
N SER A 45 10.80 -3.37 -4.98
CA SER A 45 10.46 -2.08 -5.59
C SER A 45 11.61 -1.54 -6.44
N SER A 46 12.85 -1.73 -6.00
CA SER A 46 14.05 -1.28 -6.71
C SER A 46 14.26 -2.06 -8.01
N SER A 47 14.02 -3.38 -8.01
CA SER A 47 14.07 -4.18 -9.24
C SER A 47 12.93 -3.85 -10.20
N ALA A 48 11.72 -3.61 -9.69
CA ALA A 48 10.56 -3.25 -10.52
C ALA A 48 10.75 -1.91 -11.24
N LEU A 49 11.34 -0.91 -10.56
CA LEU A 49 11.62 0.40 -11.18
C LEU A 49 12.62 0.34 -12.33
N ARG A 50 13.46 -0.70 -12.43
CA ARG A 50 14.33 -0.89 -13.60
C ARG A 50 13.56 -1.23 -14.86
N LEU A 51 12.36 -1.82 -14.73
CA LEU A 51 11.49 -2.18 -15.84
C LEU A 51 10.56 -1.02 -16.27
N ALA A 52 10.35 -0.05 -15.39
CA ALA A 52 9.49 1.11 -15.61
C ALA A 52 10.22 2.42 -15.21
N PRO A 53 11.30 2.79 -15.93
CA PRO A 53 12.15 3.93 -15.58
C PRO A 53 11.45 5.29 -15.66
N GLU A 54 10.30 5.37 -16.33
CA GLU A 54 9.42 6.54 -16.37
C GLU A 54 8.76 6.83 -15.01
N LEU A 55 8.63 5.82 -14.14
CA LEU A 55 8.07 5.98 -12.80
C LEU A 55 9.11 6.58 -11.85
N LYS A 56 8.75 7.69 -11.20
CA LYS A 56 9.60 8.41 -10.23
C LYS A 56 8.90 8.51 -8.88
N PRO A 57 8.65 7.41 -8.17
CA PRO A 57 8.03 7.47 -6.85
C PRO A 57 9.01 8.07 -5.82
N GLY A 58 8.46 8.58 -4.72
CA GLY A 58 9.27 8.91 -3.54
C GLY A 58 9.87 7.67 -2.89
N ASN A 59 10.74 7.88 -1.90
CA ASN A 59 11.42 6.81 -1.16
C ASN A 59 11.12 6.86 0.36
N ALA A 60 10.09 7.59 0.76
CA ALA A 60 9.79 7.83 2.17
C ALA A 60 9.27 6.56 2.87
N ALA A 61 9.87 6.25 4.01
CA ALA A 61 9.42 5.20 4.90
C ALA A 61 8.34 5.74 5.84
N ASN A 62 7.10 5.32 5.65
CA ASN A 62 5.94 5.78 6.42
C ASN A 62 5.03 4.60 6.78
N VAL A 63 4.21 4.81 7.82
CA VAL A 63 3.08 3.94 8.15
C VAL A 63 1.79 4.71 7.89
N PHE A 64 0.93 4.16 7.03
CA PHE A 64 -0.41 4.69 6.76
C PHE A 64 -1.45 3.80 7.42
N VAL A 65 -2.43 4.42 8.09
CA VAL A 65 -3.53 3.71 8.75
C VAL A 65 -4.86 4.21 8.19
N PHE A 66 -5.71 3.29 7.74
CA PHE A 66 -7.03 3.58 7.16
C PHE A 66 -8.13 2.96 8.00
N ALA A 67 -9.27 3.65 8.09
CA ALA A 67 -10.51 3.15 8.68
C ALA A 67 -11.70 3.84 8.00
N LEU A 68 -12.89 3.26 8.15
CA LEU A 68 -14.13 3.94 7.79
C LEU A 68 -14.37 5.16 8.73
N PRO A 69 -15.13 6.17 8.29
CA PRO A 69 -15.53 7.30 9.13
C PRO A 69 -16.07 6.86 10.49
#